data_AF-A0A8T1PZ30-F1
#
_entry.id   AF-A0A8T1PZ30-F1
#
_cell.length_a   1.000
_cell.length_b   1.000
_cell.length_c   1.000
_cell.angle_alpha   90.00
_cell.angle_beta   90.00
_cell.angle_gamma   90.00
#
_symmetry.space_group_name_H-M   'P 1'
#
loop_
_entity.id
_entity.type
_entity.pdbx_description
1 polymer ?
#
loop_
_entity_poly.entity_id
_entity_poly.type
_entity_poly.pdbx_seq_one_letter_code
_entity_poly.pdbx_strand_id
1 'polypeptide(L)'
;MTCTSTLTTLILNSIATSSTTRLRHVPTRNPLSPHFSHFLPFHSSSARATTIFQNSGLPLIKRRLLLPIASSLQLPLLPFNINEVLVPTERKTLHLYEARYLSLLDEVERLDVGALVTIRGIGRTKILNFVKADPYLLGVIIPMQDEIPESSSKVSSKVVEVREAIYNLNSLEIKLKTPNEASLQTHITNSLLWAEKEPSFECDEDFIPSLAERVSFAALQPITGSTEAELLKLQRLKLEAMDLKDTYQRLEDSLEIVKENISMVAAKLAIQSLEIQ
;
A
#
# COMPACT_ATOMS: atom_id res chain seq x y z
N MET A 1 7.89 1.52 -28.97
CA MET A 1 8.31 2.66 -28.12
C MET A 1 7.65 2.45 -26.77
N THR A 2 8.43 2.09 -25.75
CA THR A 2 7.91 1.72 -24.42
C THR A 2 7.99 2.93 -23.50
N CYS A 3 6.87 3.63 -23.31
CA CYS A 3 6.76 4.63 -22.24
C CYS A 3 6.57 3.88 -20.92
N THR A 4 7.49 4.10 -19.98
CA THR A 4 7.37 3.62 -18.60
C THR A 4 7.23 4.86 -17.72
N SER A 5 6.01 5.41 -17.62
CA SER A 5 5.68 6.40 -16.61
C SER A 5 5.19 5.65 -15.36
N THR A 6 5.91 5.84 -14.26
CA THR A 6 5.57 5.26 -12.97
C THR A 6 4.74 6.31 -12.24
N LEU A 7 3.42 6.11 -12.16
CA LEU A 7 2.52 6.99 -11.42
C LEU A 7 2.33 6.51 -9.99
N THR A 8 2.50 7.44 -9.07
CA THR A 8 2.43 7.22 -7.62
C THR A 8 1.07 7.73 -7.15
N THR A 9 0.11 6.84 -6.95
CA THR A 9 -1.16 7.18 -6.28
C THR A 9 -1.27 6.34 -5.01
N LEU A 10 -1.23 7.01 -3.84
CA LEU A 10 -1.46 6.41 -2.53
C LEU A 10 -2.95 6.11 -2.38
N ILE A 11 -3.32 4.83 -2.21
CA ILE A 11 -4.72 4.39 -2.10
C ILE A 11 -4.85 3.30 -1.05
N LEU A 12 -5.88 3.40 -0.20
CA LEU A 12 -6.16 2.51 0.92
C LEU A 12 -7.42 1.66 0.75
N ASN A 13 -7.39 0.48 1.38
CA ASN A 13 -8.56 -0.30 1.76
C ASN A 13 -9.00 0.09 3.18
N SER A 14 -10.29 0.37 3.39
CA SER A 14 -10.86 0.54 4.72
C SER A 14 -11.99 -0.45 4.98
N ILE A 15 -11.82 -1.31 5.99
CA ILE A 15 -12.93 -2.04 6.60
C ILE A 15 -13.54 -1.12 7.66
N ALA A 16 -14.73 -0.60 7.40
CA ALA A 16 -15.49 0.15 8.39
C ALA A 16 -16.17 -0.82 9.36
N THR A 17 -15.70 -0.89 10.60
CA THR A 17 -16.46 -1.49 11.70
C THR A 17 -17.65 -0.58 12.03
N SER A 18 -18.85 -1.10 11.82
CA SER A 18 -20.10 -0.36 11.98
C SER A 18 -20.44 -0.18 13.45
N SER A 19 -20.35 1.04 13.97
CA SER A 19 -21.02 1.43 15.21
C SER A 19 -22.26 2.27 14.89
N THR A 20 -23.41 1.66 15.15
CA THR A 20 -24.76 2.19 14.99
C THR A 20 -24.97 3.47 15.80
N THR A 21 -25.24 4.60 15.15
CA THR A 21 -25.85 5.76 15.82
C THR A 21 -26.94 6.38 14.96
N ARG A 22 -28.06 6.63 15.62
CA ARG A 22 -29.38 6.94 15.09
C ARG A 22 -29.43 8.21 14.25
N LEU A 23 -30.15 8.10 13.14
CA LEU A 23 -30.66 9.17 12.29
C LEU A 23 -31.38 10.26 13.11
N ARG A 24 -30.98 11.51 12.92
CA ARG A 24 -31.84 12.68 13.18
C ARG A 24 -31.99 13.49 11.90
N HIS A 25 -33.24 13.58 11.48
CA HIS A 25 -33.76 14.41 10.41
C HIS A 25 -33.43 15.90 10.61
N VAL A 26 -32.99 16.60 9.54
CA VAL A 26 -33.15 18.06 9.38
C VAL A 26 -33.56 18.32 7.91
N PRO A 27 -34.45 19.28 7.62
CA PRO A 27 -35.17 19.34 6.35
C PRO A 27 -34.46 20.16 5.25
N THR A 28 -34.92 19.87 4.03
CA THR A 28 -34.60 20.38 2.70
C THR A 28 -34.74 21.89 2.49
N ARG A 29 -33.83 22.49 1.71
CA ARG A 29 -34.15 23.52 0.68
C ARG A 29 -33.00 23.70 -0.34
N ASN A 30 -33.33 23.49 -1.62
CA ASN A 30 -32.57 23.86 -2.82
C ASN A 30 -33.23 25.11 -3.46
N PRO A 31 -32.71 25.66 -4.58
CA PRO A 31 -31.32 25.85 -5.02
C PRO A 31 -31.07 27.34 -5.37
N LEU A 32 -29.86 27.71 -5.82
CA LEU A 32 -29.60 28.74 -6.87
C LEU A 32 -28.08 28.84 -7.12
N SER A 33 -27.66 28.50 -8.34
CA SER A 33 -26.44 28.98 -9.00
C SER A 33 -26.76 30.32 -9.70
N PRO A 34 -25.83 31.07 -10.35
CA PRO A 34 -24.45 30.73 -10.74
C PRO A 34 -23.41 31.86 -10.53
N HIS A 35 -22.12 31.57 -10.74
CA HIS A 35 -21.21 32.28 -11.66
C HIS A 35 -19.73 31.97 -11.36
N PHE A 36 -19.00 31.69 -12.45
CA PHE A 36 -17.54 31.57 -12.54
C PHE A 36 -16.84 32.90 -12.24
N SER A 37 -15.70 32.87 -11.53
CA SER A 37 -14.50 33.65 -11.88
C SER A 37 -13.29 33.34 -10.98
N HIS A 38 -12.16 33.12 -11.65
CA HIS A 38 -10.78 33.56 -11.34
C HIS A 38 -10.03 33.00 -10.12
N PHE A 39 -9.02 32.16 -10.47
CA PHE A 39 -7.61 32.27 -10.09
C PHE A 39 -7.26 33.19 -8.92
N LEU A 40 -6.69 32.62 -7.85
CA LEU A 40 -5.60 33.24 -7.09
C LEU A 40 -4.67 32.16 -6.49
N PRO A 41 -3.39 32.51 -6.25
CA PRO A 41 -2.26 31.58 -6.17
C PRO A 41 -2.02 31.03 -4.76
N PHE A 42 -1.39 29.85 -4.72
CA PHE A 42 -0.79 29.25 -3.53
C PHE A 42 0.20 30.22 -2.87
N HIS A 43 -0.14 30.75 -1.69
CA HIS A 43 0.81 31.38 -0.79
C HIS A 43 1.24 30.38 0.28
N SER A 44 2.45 29.84 0.11
CA SER A 44 3.20 29.17 1.17
C SER A 44 3.55 30.20 2.25
N SER A 45 2.91 30.11 3.41
CA SER A 45 3.28 30.90 4.58
C SER A 45 4.41 30.21 5.33
N SER A 46 5.64 30.66 5.03
CA SER A 46 6.83 30.42 5.83
C SER A 46 6.70 31.15 7.17
N ALA A 47 6.45 30.40 8.25
CA ALA A 47 6.52 30.93 9.61
C ALA A 47 7.99 31.00 10.05
N ARG A 48 8.57 32.20 9.99
CA ARG A 48 9.83 32.55 10.69
C ARG A 48 9.54 32.64 12.19
N ALA A 49 10.15 31.75 12.99
CA ALA A 49 10.18 31.87 14.44
C ALA A 49 11.38 32.72 14.88
N THR A 50 11.08 33.84 15.53
CA THR A 50 12.04 34.80 16.10
C THR A 50 12.57 34.27 17.43
N THR A 51 13.90 34.20 17.58
CA THR A 51 14.58 33.88 18.84
C THR A 51 14.69 35.12 19.74
N ILE A 52 14.11 35.05 20.94
CA ILE A 52 14.44 35.94 22.06
C ILE A 52 14.84 35.05 23.24
N PHE A 53 16.12 35.11 23.58
CA PHE A 53 16.70 34.51 24.77
C PHE A 53 16.48 35.43 25.98
N GLN A 54 15.97 34.90 27.09
CA GLN A 54 16.32 35.37 28.42
C GLN A 54 16.15 34.24 29.45
N ASN A 55 17.24 33.98 30.18
CA ASN A 55 17.40 32.98 31.23
C ASN A 55 16.70 33.41 32.52
N SER A 56 15.96 32.49 33.16
CA SER A 56 15.95 32.31 34.62
C SER A 56 15.33 30.95 34.96
N GLY A 57 15.90 30.27 35.97
CA GLY A 57 15.81 28.82 36.17
C GLY A 57 14.71 28.27 37.08
N LEU A 58 14.81 26.95 37.29
CA LEU A 58 14.01 25.98 38.07
C LEU A 58 12.88 25.27 37.30
N PRO A 59 12.47 24.04 37.68
CA PRO A 59 13.23 22.81 37.90
C PRO A 59 12.87 21.71 36.85
N LEU A 60 13.59 20.59 36.87
CA LEU A 60 13.42 19.40 36.01
C LEU A 60 11.96 18.89 35.96
N ILE A 61 11.20 19.34 34.96
CA ILE A 61 9.93 18.73 34.57
C ILE A 61 10.22 17.80 33.39
N LYS A 62 9.86 16.52 33.58
CA LYS A 62 9.91 15.44 32.60
C LYS A 62 9.60 15.97 31.20
N ARG A 63 10.61 15.97 30.32
CA ARG A 63 10.41 16.09 28.87
C ARG A 63 9.49 14.94 28.46
N ARG A 64 8.19 15.21 28.36
CA ARG A 64 7.31 14.41 27.51
C ARG A 64 7.96 14.51 26.14
N LEU A 65 8.47 13.39 25.65
CA LEU A 65 8.88 13.24 24.26
C LEU A 65 7.66 13.70 23.44
N LEU A 66 7.77 14.87 22.83
CA LEU A 66 6.81 15.32 21.83
C LEU A 66 7.01 14.34 20.66
N LEU A 67 6.15 13.33 20.60
CA LEU A 67 6.02 12.51 19.40
C LEU A 67 5.80 13.48 18.23
N PRO A 68 6.53 13.33 17.11
CA PRO A 68 6.27 14.14 15.94
C PRO A 68 4.79 13.98 15.58
N ILE A 69 4.11 15.13 15.43
CA ILE A 69 2.74 15.15 14.94
C ILE A 69 2.84 14.67 13.50
N ALA A 70 2.45 13.42 13.24
CA ALA A 70 2.45 12.85 11.91
C ALA A 70 1.68 13.79 10.97
N SER A 71 2.27 14.12 9.83
CA SER A 71 1.62 14.99 8.85
C SER A 71 0.36 14.31 8.32
N SER A 72 -0.78 14.99 8.46
CA SER A 72 -2.03 14.52 7.86
C SER A 72 -2.13 15.02 6.42
N LEU A 73 -2.50 14.15 5.49
CA LEU A 73 -2.72 14.50 4.09
C LEU A 73 -4.19 14.34 3.72
N GLN A 74 -4.70 15.20 2.85
CA GLN A 74 -6.03 15.05 2.27
C GLN A 74 -5.89 14.42 0.89
N LEU A 75 -6.31 13.16 0.72
CA LEU A 75 -6.14 12.41 -0.52
C LEU A 75 -7.46 11.81 -1.03
N PRO A 76 -7.64 11.72 -2.37
CA PRO A 76 -8.74 10.99 -2.95
C PRO A 76 -8.68 9.52 -2.55
N LEU A 77 -9.84 8.93 -2.25
CA LEU A 77 -9.99 7.54 -1.86
C LEU A 77 -10.63 6.77 -3.01
N LEU A 78 -9.97 5.71 -3.47
CA LEU A 78 -10.51 4.78 -4.45
C LEU A 78 -10.97 3.51 -3.70
N PRO A 79 -12.28 3.20 -3.71
CA PRO A 79 -12.79 2.02 -3.03
C PRO A 79 -12.42 0.73 -3.78
N PHE A 80 -12.13 -0.31 -3.02
CA PHE A 80 -11.97 -1.68 -3.52
C PHE A 80 -13.18 -2.52 -3.11
N ASN A 81 -13.39 -3.63 -3.81
CA ASN A 81 -14.37 -4.62 -3.35
C ASN A 81 -13.91 -5.22 -2.02
N ILE A 82 -14.86 -5.68 -1.20
CA ILE A 82 -14.56 -6.29 0.11
C ILE A 82 -13.65 -7.52 0.00
N ASN A 83 -13.62 -8.16 -1.16
CA ASN A 83 -12.77 -9.31 -1.45
C ASN A 83 -11.39 -8.93 -2.02
N GLU A 84 -11.06 -7.65 -2.03
CA GLU A 84 -9.83 -7.15 -2.61
C GLU A 84 -9.04 -6.36 -1.58
N VAL A 85 -7.76 -6.68 -1.48
CA VAL A 85 -6.81 -5.96 -0.63
C VAL A 85 -5.51 -5.78 -1.41
N LEU A 86 -5.04 -4.54 -1.43
CA LEU A 86 -3.79 -4.11 -2.01
C LEU A 86 -2.83 -3.83 -0.84
N VAL A 87 -1.81 -4.67 -0.71
CA VAL A 87 -0.78 -4.49 0.32
C VAL A 87 0.38 -3.64 -0.22
N PRO A 88 1.25 -3.08 0.65
CA PRO A 88 2.50 -2.48 0.21
C PRO A 88 3.28 -3.40 -0.74
N THR A 89 4.01 -2.80 -1.68
CA THR A 89 4.80 -3.46 -2.75
C THR A 89 4.00 -4.12 -3.87
N GLU A 90 2.76 -4.55 -3.60
CA GLU A 90 1.88 -5.19 -4.58
C GLU A 90 1.47 -4.21 -5.68
N ARG A 91 1.43 -4.70 -6.92
CA ARG A 91 0.90 -3.98 -8.08
C ARG A 91 -0.47 -4.54 -8.46
N LYS A 92 -1.38 -3.68 -8.88
CA LYS A 92 -2.66 -4.09 -9.44
C LYS A 92 -3.04 -3.25 -10.63
N THR A 93 -3.53 -3.91 -11.68
CA THR A 93 -4.10 -3.24 -12.85
C THR A 93 -5.59 -3.08 -12.62
N LEU A 94 -6.08 -1.85 -12.75
CA LEU A 94 -7.47 -1.49 -12.62
C LEU A 94 -7.99 -0.95 -13.94
N HIS A 95 -9.25 -1.24 -14.23
CA HIS A 95 -9.97 -0.61 -15.32
C HIS A 95 -10.91 0.45 -14.73
N LEU A 96 -10.62 1.72 -15.00
CA LEU A 96 -11.39 2.84 -14.50
C LEU A 96 -12.36 3.32 -15.57
N TYR A 97 -13.66 3.16 -15.31
CA TYR A 97 -14.73 3.57 -16.22
C TYR A 97 -15.31 4.95 -15.89
N GLU A 98 -15.27 5.36 -14.62
CA GLU A 98 -15.86 6.62 -14.19
C GLU A 98 -14.91 7.79 -14.39
N ALA A 99 -15.36 8.80 -15.14
CA ALA A 99 -14.62 10.05 -15.38
C ALA A 99 -14.14 10.73 -14.09
N ARG A 100 -14.86 10.53 -12.99
CA ARG A 100 -14.54 11.08 -11.67
C ARG A 100 -13.19 10.55 -11.15
N TYR A 101 -12.89 9.27 -11.34
CA TYR A 101 -11.59 8.70 -10.96
C TYR A 101 -10.51 8.97 -12.00
N LEU A 102 -10.88 9.10 -13.28
CA LEU A 102 -9.92 9.50 -14.32
C LEU A 102 -9.35 10.91 -14.06
N SER A 103 -10.12 11.80 -13.42
CA SER A 103 -9.64 13.12 -13.03
C SER A 103 -8.55 13.12 -11.95
N LEU A 104 -8.28 11.97 -11.33
CA LEU A 104 -7.22 11.80 -10.33
C LEU A 104 -5.85 11.55 -10.95
N LEU A 105 -5.78 11.32 -12.26
CA LEU A 105 -4.60 10.82 -12.93
C LEU A 105 -4.17 11.81 -14.00
N ASP A 106 -2.91 12.25 -13.91
CA ASP A 106 -2.35 13.25 -14.82
C ASP A 106 -2.12 12.68 -16.23
N GLU A 107 -1.62 11.44 -16.32
CA GLU A 107 -1.28 10.78 -17.59
C GLU A 107 -1.81 9.33 -17.61
N VAL A 108 -2.81 9.03 -18.44
CA VAL A 108 -3.33 7.67 -18.61
C VAL A 108 -3.58 7.32 -20.07
N GLU A 109 -3.28 6.07 -20.43
CA GLU A 109 -3.71 5.49 -21.70
C GLU A 109 -5.23 5.30 -21.65
N ARG A 110 -5.94 6.20 -22.33
CA ARG A 110 -7.40 6.12 -22.47
C ARG A 110 -7.75 5.03 -23.47
N LEU A 111 -8.65 4.15 -23.07
CA LEU A 111 -9.28 3.19 -23.94
C LEU A 111 -10.54 3.79 -24.57
N ASP A 112 -11.15 3.08 -25.52
CA ASP A 112 -12.43 3.46 -26.12
C ASP A 112 -13.51 3.71 -25.05
N VAL A 113 -13.44 2.96 -23.94
CA VAL A 113 -14.25 3.17 -22.73
C VAL A 113 -13.33 3.12 -21.51
N GLY A 114 -13.07 4.26 -20.88
CA GLY A 114 -12.31 4.34 -19.63
C GLY A 114 -10.79 4.44 -19.80
N ALA A 115 -10.04 3.99 -18.79
CA ALA A 115 -8.58 3.89 -18.85
C ALA A 115 -8.07 2.67 -18.07
N LEU A 116 -7.02 2.04 -18.59
CA LEU A 116 -6.31 0.97 -17.90
C LEU A 116 -5.15 1.57 -17.11
N VAL A 117 -5.13 1.34 -15.80
CA VAL A 117 -4.13 1.95 -14.91
C VAL A 117 -3.47 0.88 -14.06
N THR A 118 -2.16 0.99 -13.87
CA THR A 118 -1.45 0.14 -12.91
C THR A 118 -1.14 0.97 -11.67
N ILE A 119 -1.65 0.54 -10.53
CA ILE A 119 -1.35 1.14 -9.23
C ILE A 119 -0.44 0.23 -8.42
N ARG A 120 0.21 0.80 -7.40
CA ARG A 120 1.07 0.07 -6.48
C ARG A 120 0.87 0.55 -5.05
N GLY A 121 0.79 -0.40 -4.11
CA GLY A 121 0.76 -0.08 -2.69
C GLY A 121 2.12 0.41 -2.20
N ILE A 122 2.16 1.55 -1.50
CA ILE A 122 3.40 2.14 -0.99
C ILE A 122 3.59 1.84 0.49
N GLY A 123 2.66 2.31 1.31
CA GLY A 123 2.67 2.20 2.76
C GLY A 123 1.25 2.18 3.30
N ARG A 124 1.13 1.95 4.60
CA ARG A 124 -0.18 1.94 5.27
C ARG A 124 -0.47 3.31 5.83
N THR A 125 -1.74 3.65 5.82
CA THR A 125 -2.26 4.91 6.33
C THR A 125 -3.58 4.63 7.06
N LYS A 126 -3.96 5.51 7.98
CA LYS A 126 -5.26 5.49 8.65
C LYS A 126 -6.12 6.63 8.14
N ILE A 127 -7.37 6.34 7.84
CA ILE A 127 -8.36 7.37 7.52
C ILE A 127 -8.87 7.96 8.83
N LEU A 128 -8.70 9.27 9.00
CA LEU A 128 -9.19 9.99 10.17
C LEU A 128 -10.64 10.43 9.99
N ASN A 129 -10.97 10.99 8.82
CA ASN A 129 -12.30 11.46 8.49
C ASN A 129 -12.53 11.52 6.98
N PHE A 130 -13.80 11.35 6.59
CA PHE A 130 -14.26 11.65 5.24
C PHE A 130 -14.64 13.13 5.16
N VAL A 131 -14.12 13.81 4.14
CA VAL A 131 -14.35 15.25 3.92
C VAL A 131 -15.52 15.48 2.97
N LYS A 132 -15.54 14.76 1.84
CA LYS A 132 -16.60 14.83 0.83
C LYS A 132 -16.68 13.54 0.00
N ALA A 133 -17.77 13.40 -0.75
CA ALA A 133 -18.00 12.26 -1.63
C ALA A 133 -18.06 12.62 -3.13
N ASP A 134 -18.17 13.90 -3.48
CA ASP A 134 -18.28 14.36 -4.87
C ASP A 134 -17.07 15.22 -5.30
N PRO A 135 -16.51 14.98 -6.50
CA PRO A 135 -16.85 13.91 -7.46
C PRO A 135 -16.32 12.52 -7.04
N TYR A 136 -15.41 12.44 -6.07
CA TYR A 136 -14.89 11.20 -5.50
C TYR A 136 -14.80 11.35 -3.97
N LEU A 137 -14.64 10.22 -3.29
CA LEU A 137 -14.39 10.21 -1.85
C LEU A 137 -13.06 10.90 -1.56
N LEU A 138 -13.09 11.84 -0.63
CA LEU A 138 -11.92 12.56 -0.16
C LEU A 138 -11.79 12.33 1.33
N GLY A 139 -10.63 11.85 1.77
CA GLY A 139 -10.35 11.57 3.17
C GLY A 139 -9.12 12.33 3.67
N VAL A 140 -9.10 12.62 4.96
CA VAL A 140 -7.85 12.98 5.65
C VAL A 140 -7.24 11.70 6.18
N ILE A 141 -5.97 11.50 5.88
CA ILE A 141 -5.20 10.32 6.25
C ILE A 141 -3.96 10.70 7.04
N ILE A 142 -3.48 9.78 7.86
CA ILE A 142 -2.17 9.85 8.51
C ILE A 142 -1.38 8.57 8.20
N PRO A 143 -0.05 8.62 8.13
CA PRO A 143 0.74 7.42 7.95
C PRO A 143 0.63 6.48 9.14
N MET A 144 0.72 5.18 8.84
CA MET A 144 0.77 4.12 9.82
C MET A 144 2.17 3.49 9.79
N GLN A 145 2.98 3.92 10.75
CA GLN A 145 4.33 3.41 10.98
C GLN A 145 4.28 2.18 11.90
N ASP A 146 5.21 1.26 11.66
CA ASP A 146 5.43 0.11 12.52
C ASP A 146 6.09 0.47 13.84
N GLU A 147 6.05 -0.48 14.77
CA GLU A 147 6.79 -0.38 16.02
C GLU A 147 8.29 -0.45 15.74
N ILE A 148 9.05 0.46 16.35
CA ILE A 148 10.51 0.46 16.21
C ILE A 148 11.04 -0.82 16.88
N PRO A 149 11.73 -1.70 16.13
CA PRO A 149 12.16 -2.97 16.69
C PRO A 149 13.23 -2.77 17.75
N GLU A 150 13.14 -3.51 18.86
CA GLU A 150 14.15 -3.48 19.93
C GLU A 150 15.53 -3.95 19.46
N SER A 151 15.57 -4.81 18.43
CA SER A 151 16.80 -5.40 17.88
C SER A 151 16.86 -5.27 16.37
N SER A 152 17.48 -4.18 15.91
CA SER A 152 17.73 -3.93 14.48
C SER A 152 18.50 -5.07 13.80
N SER A 153 19.42 -5.73 14.50
CA SER A 153 20.19 -6.87 13.95
C SER A 153 19.31 -8.08 13.64
N LYS A 154 18.35 -8.42 14.50
CA LYS A 154 17.39 -9.52 14.27
C LYS A 154 16.47 -9.25 13.08
N VAL A 155 15.99 -8.01 12.96
CA VAL A 155 15.17 -7.60 11.82
C VAL A 155 15.98 -7.68 10.53
N SER A 156 17.20 -7.17 10.54
CA SER A 156 18.09 -7.21 9.37
C SER A 156 18.41 -8.65 8.93
N SER A 157 18.72 -9.55 9.88
CA SER A 157 18.95 -10.96 9.53
C SER A 157 17.71 -11.62 8.95
N LYS A 158 16.52 -11.33 9.51
CA LYS A 158 15.26 -11.86 9.00
C LYS A 158 14.89 -11.33 7.61
N VAL A 159 15.18 -10.06 7.32
CA VAL A 159 15.04 -9.48 5.98
C VAL A 159 15.87 -10.25 4.95
N VAL A 160 17.11 -10.63 5.30
CA VAL A 160 17.97 -11.46 4.43
C VAL A 160 17.37 -12.85 4.23
N GLU A 161 16.88 -13.50 5.28
CA GLU A 161 16.23 -14.82 5.18
C GLU A 161 15.01 -14.80 4.24
N VAL A 162 14.13 -13.80 4.39
CA VAL A 162 12.94 -13.64 3.53
C VAL A 162 13.35 -13.42 2.08
N ARG A 163 14.34 -12.55 1.83
CA ARG A 163 14.88 -12.27 0.51
C ARG A 163 15.39 -13.54 -0.17
N GLU A 164 16.24 -14.30 0.51
CA GLU A 164 16.80 -15.55 -0.03
C GLU A 164 15.70 -16.57 -0.31
N ALA A 165 14.72 -16.70 0.58
CA ALA A 165 13.57 -17.58 0.37
C ALA A 165 12.76 -17.18 -0.87
N ILE A 166 12.50 -15.88 -1.08
CA ILE A 166 11.78 -15.39 -2.28
C ILE A 166 12.56 -15.68 -3.56
N TYR A 167 13.89 -15.50 -3.56
CA TYR A 167 14.72 -15.85 -4.71
C TYR A 167 14.69 -17.35 -5.01
N ASN A 168 14.69 -18.19 -3.98
CA ASN A 168 14.54 -19.64 -4.12
C ASN A 168 13.18 -20.01 -4.72
N LEU A 169 12.09 -19.41 -4.23
CA LEU A 169 10.74 -19.61 -4.77
C LEU A 169 10.66 -19.23 -6.25
N ASN A 170 11.10 -18.03 -6.60
CA ASN A 170 11.09 -17.57 -8.00
C ASN A 170 11.91 -18.49 -8.92
N SER A 171 13.04 -19.02 -8.44
CA SER A 171 13.85 -19.99 -9.19
C SER A 171 13.12 -21.30 -9.46
N LEU A 172 12.15 -21.68 -8.61
CA LEU A 172 11.28 -22.83 -8.84
C LEU A 172 10.10 -22.47 -9.74
N GLU A 173 9.49 -21.29 -9.57
CA GLU A 173 8.38 -20.84 -10.41
C GLU A 173 8.77 -20.73 -11.89
N ILE A 174 9.98 -20.24 -12.19
CA ILE A 174 10.49 -20.16 -13.58
C ILE A 174 10.62 -21.55 -14.23
N LYS A 175 10.78 -22.62 -13.44
CA LYS A 175 10.89 -23.99 -13.95
C LYS A 175 9.54 -24.64 -14.24
N LEU A 176 8.44 -24.12 -13.68
CA LEU A 176 7.12 -24.64 -13.94
C LEU A 176 6.79 -24.42 -15.41
N LYS A 177 6.33 -25.47 -16.10
CA LYS A 177 5.75 -25.30 -17.43
C LYS A 177 4.46 -24.49 -17.27
N THR A 178 4.47 -23.26 -17.76
CA THR A 178 3.26 -22.46 -17.90
C THR A 178 2.61 -22.78 -19.26
N PRO A 179 1.27 -22.85 -19.37
CA PRO A 179 0.60 -22.86 -20.66
C PRO A 179 1.12 -21.70 -21.53
N ASN A 180 1.16 -21.86 -22.86
CA ASN A 180 1.75 -20.88 -23.80
C ASN A 180 1.18 -19.43 -23.69
N GLU A 181 0.09 -19.22 -22.94
CA GLU A 181 -0.55 -17.93 -22.68
C GLU A 181 -0.29 -17.37 -21.27
N ALA A 182 0.26 -18.16 -20.36
CA ALA A 182 0.55 -17.72 -18.99
C ALA A 182 1.87 -16.95 -18.97
N SER A 183 1.77 -15.67 -18.63
CA SER A 183 2.91 -14.77 -18.40
C SER A 183 3.95 -15.42 -17.49
N LEU A 184 5.24 -15.16 -17.73
CA LEU A 184 6.31 -15.49 -16.79
C LEU A 184 6.05 -14.68 -15.51
N GLN A 185 5.41 -15.30 -14.52
CA GLN A 185 4.81 -14.59 -13.40
C GLN A 185 5.83 -14.31 -12.30
N THR A 186 6.63 -13.28 -12.55
CA THR A 186 7.62 -12.68 -11.64
C THR A 186 6.98 -11.81 -10.55
N HIS A 187 5.73 -12.09 -10.12
CA HIS A 187 4.99 -11.20 -9.20
C HIS A 187 5.73 -10.99 -7.89
N ILE A 188 6.12 -12.07 -7.23
CA ILE A 188 6.84 -12.02 -5.95
C ILE A 188 8.21 -11.33 -6.09
N THR A 189 8.94 -11.61 -7.17
CA THR A 189 10.23 -10.97 -7.45
C THR A 189 10.08 -9.49 -7.79
N ASN A 190 9.07 -9.09 -8.55
CA ASN A 190 8.78 -7.69 -8.83
C ASN A 190 8.36 -6.91 -7.57
N SER A 191 7.70 -7.59 -6.64
CA SER A 191 7.39 -7.04 -5.31
C SER A 191 8.66 -6.81 -4.52
N LEU A 192 9.53 -7.82 -4.42
CA LEU A 192 10.80 -7.73 -3.70
C LEU A 192 11.74 -6.69 -4.31
N LEU A 193 11.94 -6.71 -5.64
CA LEU A 193 12.79 -5.74 -6.34
C LEU A 193 12.31 -4.30 -6.15
N TRP A 194 11.01 -4.09 -5.99
CA TRP A 194 10.49 -2.76 -5.66
C TRP A 194 10.68 -2.43 -4.18
N ALA A 195 10.47 -3.40 -3.28
CA ALA A 195 10.69 -3.23 -1.85
C ALA A 195 12.13 -2.81 -1.54
N GLU A 196 13.09 -3.36 -2.28
CA GLU A 196 14.51 -3.07 -2.15
C GLU A 196 14.92 -1.70 -2.69
N LYS A 197 14.17 -1.17 -3.66
CA LYS A 197 14.39 0.19 -4.15
C LYS A 197 13.96 1.17 -3.06
N GLU A 198 14.77 2.20 -2.85
CA GLU A 198 14.36 3.35 -2.06
C GLU A 198 13.35 4.14 -2.90
N PRO A 199 12.07 4.20 -2.50
CA PRO A 199 11.08 4.88 -3.31
C PRO A 199 11.27 6.38 -3.17
N SER A 200 11.60 7.08 -4.26
CA SER A 200 11.59 8.55 -4.29
C SER A 200 10.19 9.02 -4.69
N PHE A 201 9.42 9.55 -3.74
CA PHE A 201 8.09 10.07 -3.99
C PHE A 201 7.97 11.54 -3.60
N GLU A 202 7.09 12.27 -4.28
CA GLU A 202 6.66 13.61 -3.88
C GLU A 202 5.67 13.54 -2.70
N CYS A 203 5.95 12.71 -1.71
CA CYS A 203 5.17 12.63 -0.47
C CYS A 203 6.08 12.83 0.74
N ASP A 204 5.49 13.16 1.88
CA ASP A 204 6.23 13.25 3.14
C ASP A 204 6.90 11.90 3.45
N GLU A 205 8.12 11.94 3.96
CA GLU A 205 8.94 10.78 4.34
C GLU A 205 8.20 9.90 5.35
N ASP A 206 7.34 10.49 6.18
CA ASP A 206 6.50 9.76 7.12
C ASP A 206 5.53 8.77 6.43
N PHE A 207 5.28 8.88 5.12
CA PHE A 207 4.45 7.92 4.35
C PHE A 207 5.27 6.80 3.71
N ILE A 208 6.59 6.90 3.73
CA ILE A 208 7.50 5.93 3.14
C ILE A 208 7.88 4.91 4.22
N PRO A 209 7.42 3.65 4.12
CA PRO A 209 7.77 2.64 5.13
C PRO A 209 9.24 2.25 5.03
N SER A 210 9.81 1.76 6.12
CA SER A 210 11.19 1.28 6.18
C SER A 210 11.45 0.09 5.22
N LEU A 211 12.71 -0.21 4.90
CA LEU A 211 13.06 -1.36 4.06
C LEU A 211 12.51 -2.68 4.64
N ALA A 212 12.63 -2.88 5.95
CA ALA A 212 12.14 -4.07 6.63
C ALA A 212 10.61 -4.21 6.49
N GLU A 213 9.88 -3.10 6.67
CA GLU A 213 8.45 -3.07 6.43
C GLU A 213 8.10 -3.41 5.00
N ARG A 214 8.76 -2.81 3.99
CA ARG A 214 8.49 -3.13 2.59
C ARG A 214 8.73 -4.61 2.29
N VAL A 215 9.87 -5.16 2.74
CA VAL A 215 10.20 -6.58 2.52
C VAL A 215 9.20 -7.50 3.22
N SER A 216 8.67 -7.13 4.39
CA SER A 216 7.67 -7.93 5.10
C SER A 216 6.37 -8.16 4.29
N PHE A 217 6.02 -7.27 3.37
CA PHE A 217 4.86 -7.44 2.47
C PHE A 217 5.20 -8.13 1.14
N ALA A 218 6.49 -8.29 0.80
CA ALA A 218 6.91 -8.76 -0.51
C ALA A 218 6.47 -10.19 -0.84
N ALA A 219 6.27 -11.04 0.18
CA ALA A 219 5.79 -12.42 0.01
C ALA A 219 4.28 -12.55 -0.23
N LEU A 220 3.51 -11.51 0.07
CA LEU A 220 2.05 -11.53 -0.02
C LEU A 220 1.56 -11.34 -1.46
N GLN A 221 2.15 -12.09 -2.39
CA GLN A 221 1.82 -12.05 -3.81
C GLN A 221 1.20 -13.38 -4.24
N PRO A 222 0.29 -13.37 -5.22
CA PRO A 222 -0.16 -14.62 -5.83
C PRO A 222 1.03 -15.30 -6.51
N ILE A 223 1.09 -16.63 -6.38
CA ILE A 223 2.08 -17.45 -7.09
C ILE A 223 1.47 -18.09 -8.34
N THR A 224 2.33 -18.54 -9.24
CA THR A 224 1.92 -19.14 -10.51
C THR A 224 1.03 -20.37 -10.29
N GLY A 225 -0.13 -20.38 -10.94
CA GLY A 225 -1.09 -21.48 -10.85
C GLY A 225 -1.74 -21.62 -9.47
N SER A 226 -1.95 -20.50 -8.77
CA SER A 226 -2.72 -20.49 -7.52
C SER A 226 -4.17 -20.90 -7.75
N THR A 227 -4.71 -21.76 -6.89
CA THR A 227 -6.14 -22.13 -6.89
C THR A 227 -7.01 -21.02 -6.26
N GLU A 228 -8.32 -21.06 -6.47
CA GLU A 228 -9.24 -20.09 -5.84
C GLU A 228 -9.14 -20.12 -4.30
N ALA A 229 -9.04 -21.32 -3.72
CA ALA A 229 -8.86 -21.48 -2.27
C ALA A 229 -7.53 -20.88 -1.77
N GLU A 230 -6.45 -21.00 -2.56
CA GLU A 230 -5.14 -20.38 -2.26
C GLU A 230 -5.22 -18.85 -2.35
N LEU A 231 -5.91 -18.30 -3.34
CA LEU A 231 -6.12 -16.85 -3.47
C LEU A 231 -6.95 -16.30 -2.29
N LEU A 232 -7.97 -17.03 -1.85
CA LEU A 232 -8.75 -16.67 -0.65
C LEU A 232 -7.93 -16.78 0.65
N LYS A 233 -7.04 -17.78 0.76
CA LYS A 233 -6.07 -17.86 1.88
C LYS A 233 -5.15 -16.64 1.86
N LEU A 234 -4.56 -16.32 0.71
CA LEU A 234 -3.68 -15.17 0.53
C LEU A 234 -4.39 -13.85 0.89
N GLN A 235 -5.65 -13.68 0.48
CA GLN A 235 -6.42 -12.49 0.80
C GLN A 235 -6.59 -12.29 2.32
N ARG A 236 -6.84 -13.36 3.08
CA ARG A 236 -6.92 -13.29 4.55
C ARG A 236 -5.58 -12.91 5.17
N LEU A 237 -4.50 -13.55 4.73
CA LEU A 237 -3.15 -13.24 5.19
C LEU A 237 -2.76 -11.77 4.91
N LYS A 238 -3.18 -11.22 3.75
CA LYS A 238 -2.99 -9.81 3.43
C LYS A 238 -3.72 -8.88 4.40
N LEU A 239 -4.96 -9.20 4.78
CA LEU A 239 -5.71 -8.40 5.76
C LEU A 239 -5.05 -8.45 7.13
N GLU A 240 -4.65 -9.63 7.60
CA GLU A 240 -3.92 -9.82 8.85
C GLU A 240 -2.61 -9.01 8.87
N ALA A 241 -1.84 -9.08 7.78
CA ALA A 241 -0.60 -8.33 7.61
C ALA A 241 -0.80 -6.79 7.59
N MET A 242 -1.92 -6.31 7.05
CA MET A 242 -2.25 -4.88 7.04
C MET A 242 -2.50 -4.34 8.45
N ASP A 243 -3.06 -5.15 9.35
CA ASP A 243 -3.34 -4.77 10.73
C ASP A 243 -2.12 -4.93 11.68
N LEU A 244 -1.21 -5.86 11.38
CA LEU A 244 -0.05 -6.17 12.20
C LEU A 244 0.99 -5.04 12.18
N LYS A 245 1.41 -4.54 13.35
CA LYS A 245 2.41 -3.47 13.51
C LYS A 245 3.83 -3.94 13.85
N ASP A 246 3.97 -5.20 14.21
CA ASP A 246 5.25 -5.80 14.50
C ASP A 246 5.88 -6.25 13.17
N THR A 247 6.87 -5.49 12.68
CA THR A 247 7.59 -5.82 11.45
C THR A 247 8.29 -7.17 11.54
N TYR A 248 8.85 -7.50 12.71
CA TYR A 248 9.59 -8.75 12.88
C TYR A 248 8.64 -9.94 12.78
N GLN A 249 7.50 -9.88 13.47
CA GLN A 249 6.47 -10.91 13.35
C GLN A 249 5.99 -11.03 11.90
N ARG A 250 5.70 -9.91 11.23
CA ARG A 250 5.26 -9.92 9.83
C ARG A 250 6.32 -10.50 8.87
N LEU A 251 7.60 -10.33 9.18
CA LEU A 251 8.69 -10.98 8.45
C LEU A 251 8.76 -12.49 8.70
N GLU A 252 8.51 -12.96 9.92
CA GLU A 252 8.38 -14.40 10.21
C GLU A 252 7.20 -15.02 9.47
N ASP A 253 6.03 -14.37 9.51
CA ASP A 253 4.84 -14.81 8.79
C ASP A 253 5.11 -14.85 7.28
N SER A 254 5.77 -13.82 6.74
CA SER A 254 6.21 -13.74 5.34
C SER A 254 7.14 -14.91 4.98
N LEU A 255 8.11 -15.24 5.84
CA LEU A 255 9.01 -16.37 5.63
C LEU A 255 8.28 -17.71 5.64
N GLU A 256 7.30 -17.89 6.53
CA GLU A 256 6.45 -19.08 6.58
C GLU A 256 5.64 -19.24 5.29
N ILE A 257 4.99 -18.18 4.82
CA ILE A 257 4.25 -18.14 3.56
C ILE A 257 5.14 -18.56 2.38
N VAL A 258 6.36 -18.01 2.30
CA VAL A 258 7.28 -18.36 1.20
C VAL A 258 7.71 -19.82 1.28
N LYS A 259 7.96 -20.37 2.48
CA LYS A 259 8.31 -21.79 2.65
C LYS A 259 7.17 -22.71 2.23
N GLU A 260 5.93 -22.41 2.62
CA GLU A 260 4.75 -23.15 2.17
C GLU A 260 4.65 -23.12 0.63
N ASN A 261 4.82 -21.95 0.03
CA ASN A 261 4.78 -21.77 -1.43
C ASN A 261 5.90 -22.54 -2.14
N ILE A 262 7.12 -22.57 -1.58
CA ILE A 262 8.23 -23.38 -2.10
C ILE A 262 7.85 -24.86 -2.11
N SER A 263 7.32 -25.39 -1.01
CA SER A 263 6.91 -26.79 -0.91
C SER A 263 5.81 -27.12 -1.93
N MET A 264 4.83 -26.22 -2.08
CA MET A 264 3.75 -26.37 -3.05
C MET A 264 4.25 -26.36 -4.50
N VAL A 265 5.08 -25.38 -4.89
CA VAL A 265 5.64 -25.29 -6.24
C VAL A 265 6.54 -26.49 -6.54
N ALA A 266 7.34 -26.94 -5.56
CA ALA A 266 8.15 -28.15 -5.70
C ALA A 266 7.28 -29.40 -5.93
N ALA A 267 6.16 -29.54 -5.21
CA ALA A 267 5.21 -30.63 -5.45
C ALA A 267 4.59 -30.56 -6.85
N LYS A 268 4.19 -29.36 -7.32
CA LYS A 268 3.68 -29.15 -8.69
C LYS A 268 4.72 -29.55 -9.75
N LEU A 269 5.99 -29.16 -9.56
CA LEU A 269 7.11 -29.56 -10.44
C LEU A 269 7.31 -31.08 -10.47
N ALA A 270 7.24 -31.74 -9.31
CA ALA A 270 7.39 -33.19 -9.22
C ALA A 270 6.28 -33.91 -10.00
N ILE A 271 5.02 -33.48 -9.86
CA ILE A 271 3.89 -34.03 -10.62
C ILE A 271 4.10 -33.82 -12.13
N GLN A 272 4.47 -32.62 -12.55
CA GLN A 272 4.77 -32.33 -13.97
C GLN A 272 5.88 -33.23 -14.52
N SER A 273 6.91 -33.54 -13.71
CA SER A 273 8.01 -34.42 -14.16
C SER A 273 7.57 -35.87 -14.40
N LEU A 274 6.51 -36.33 -13.73
CA LEU A 274 5.94 -37.67 -13.90
C LEU A 274 5.01 -37.75 -15.12
N GLU A 275 4.30 -36.67 -15.45
CA GLU A 275 3.39 -36.60 -16.61
C GLU A 275 4.12 -36.53 -17.98
N ILE A 276 5.44 -36.30 -17.97
CA ILE A 276 6.28 -36.20 -19.18
C ILE A 276 6.93 -37.55 -19.55
N GLN A 277 6.78 -38.59 -18.72
CA GLN A 277 7.23 -39.96 -19.00
C GLN A 277 6.17 -40.77 -19.77
#